data_AF-A0A661ZW67-F1
#
_entry.id   AF-A0A661ZW67-F1
#
_cell.length_a   1.000
_cell.length_b   1.000
_cell.length_c   1.000
_cell.angle_alpha   90.00
_cell.angle_beta   90.00
_cell.angle_gamma   90.00
#
_symmetry.space_group_name_H-M   'P 1'
#
loop_
_entity.id
_entity.type
_entity.pdbx_description
1 polymer ?
#
loop_
_entity_poly.entity_id
_entity_poly.type
_entity_poly.pdbx_seq_one_letter_code
_entity_poly.pdbx_strand_id
1 'polypeptide(L)' 'METIVIQSKSKSNAALIIELVKKIGDQAKLLTKEQTEDIALGLMMKNIRTGENVSRDEIMQKLRQ' A
#
# COMPACT_ATOMS: atom_id res chain seq x y z
N MET A 1 14.16 -0.74 -8.70
CA MET A 1 13.93 0.17 -7.57
C MET A 1 13.29 -0.64 -6.47
N GLU A 2 13.96 -0.75 -5.33
CA GLU A 2 13.39 -1.36 -4.12
C GLU A 2 12.74 -0.24 -3.30
N THR A 3 11.53 -0.48 -2.80
CA THR A 3 10.75 0.52 -2.06
C THR A 3 10.39 -0.04 -0.69
N ILE A 4 10.64 0.76 0.35
CA ILE A 4 10.33 0.41 1.73
C ILE A 4 9.25 1.36 2.24
N VAL A 5 8.20 0.80 2.85
CA VAL A 5 7.15 1.56 3.54
C VAL A 5 7.29 1.34 5.04
N ILE A 6 7.43 2.43 5.81
CA ILE A 6 7.62 2.38 7.26
C ILE A 6 6.48 3.13 7.94
N GLN A 7 5.70 2.43 8.77
CA GLN A 7 4.67 3.05 9.60
C GLN A 7 5.24 3.41 10.99
N SER A 8 5.53 4.69 11.20
CA SER A 8 6.00 5.17 12.49
C SER A 8 4.84 5.43 13.47
N LYS A 9 5.02 5.06 14.74
CA LYS A 9 4.05 5.31 15.82
C LYS A 9 4.09 6.75 16.36
N SER A 10 5.13 7.53 16.05
CA SER A 10 5.26 8.91 16.50
C SER A 10 5.81 9.81 15.38
N LYS A 11 5.42 11.09 15.39
CA LYS A 11 5.97 12.10 14.46
C LYS A 11 7.48 12.29 14.65
N SER A 12 7.96 12.23 15.90
CA SER A 12 9.39 12.35 16.23
C SER A 12 10.21 11.22 15.60
N ASN A 13 9.75 9.99 15.73
CA ASN A 13 10.44 8.83 15.15
C ASN A 13 10.43 8.89 13.61
N ALA A 14 9.34 9.35 13.01
CA ALA A 14 9.26 9.53 11.55
C ALA A 14 10.29 10.55 11.06
N ALA A 15 10.45 11.67 11.76
CA ALA A 15 11.43 12.70 11.42
C ALA A 15 12.88 12.16 11.49
N LEU A 16 13.21 11.41 12.55
CA LEU A 16 14.52 10.79 12.71
C LEU A 16 14.83 9.78 11.59
N ILE A 17 13.85 8.95 11.22
CA ILE A 17 14.00 7.99 10.11
C ILE A 17 14.25 8.71 8.79
N ILE A 18 13.50 9.78 8.51
CA ILE A 18 13.68 10.58 7.29
C ILE A 18 15.09 11.18 7.23
N GLU A 19 15.61 11.67 8.35
CA GLU A 19 16.96 12.23 8.43
C GLU A 19 18.03 11.16 8.16
N LEU A 20 17.86 9.96 8.71
CA LEU A 20 18.76 8.83 8.46
C LEU A 20 18.75 8.41 6.99
N VAL A 21 17.56 8.27 6.38
CA VAL A 21 17.42 7.92 4.96
C VAL A 21 18.15 8.93 4.08
N LYS A 22 17.98 10.24 4.36
CA LYS A 22 18.70 11.30 3.66
C LYS A 22 20.21 11.23 3.84
N LYS A 23 20.72 10.85 5.02
CA LYS A 23 22.16 10.69 5.29
C LYS A 23 22.77 9.50 4.55
N ILE A 24 21.99 8.45 4.32
CA ILE A 24 22.42 7.25 3.59
C ILE A 24 22.46 7.52 2.06
N GLY A 25 21.84 8.62 1.61
CA GLY A 25 21.78 9.00 0.19
C GLY A 25 20.49 8.57 -0.51
N ASP A 26 19.57 7.98 0.23
CA ASP A 26 18.27 7.54 -0.26
C ASP A 26 17.20 8.64 -0.15
N GLN A 27 16.09 8.45 -0.85
CA GLN A 27 14.97 9.38 -0.84
C GLN A 27 13.87 8.91 0.11
N ALA A 28 13.41 9.81 0.99
CA ALA A 28 12.26 9.60 1.85
C ALA A 28 11.09 10.49 1.42
N LYS A 29 9.88 9.93 1.43
CA LYS A 29 8.63 10.67 1.18
C LYS A 29 7.66 10.43 2.33
N LEU A 30 7.09 11.51 2.86
CA LEU A 30 5.94 11.45 3.76
C LEU A 30 4.68 11.19 2.94
N LEU A 31 3.97 10.12 3.28
CA LEU A 31 2.72 9.75 2.65
C LEU A 31 1.55 10.45 3.33
N THR A 32 0.54 10.83 2.55
CA THR A 32 -0.75 11.28 3.08
C THR A 32 -1.54 10.09 3.63
N LYS A 33 -2.62 10.39 4.38
CA LYS A 33 -3.54 9.35 4.87
C LYS A 33 -4.14 8.55 3.71
N GLU A 34 -4.63 9.22 2.69
CA GLU A 34 -5.18 8.60 1.47
C GLU A 34 -4.16 7.69 0.79
N GLN A 35 -2.92 8.17 0.59
CA GLN A 35 -1.85 7.34 0.01
C GLN A 35 -1.53 6.11 0.84
N THR A 36 -1.65 6.21 2.17
CA THR A 36 -1.45 5.07 3.08
C THR A 36 -2.59 4.06 2.95
N GLU A 37 -3.83 4.53 2.87
CA GLU A 37 -5.02 3.70 2.67
C GLU A 37 -4.97 2.97 1.32
N ASP A 38 -4.59 3.66 0.25
CA ASP A 38 -4.43 3.08 -1.09
C ASP A 38 -3.39 1.95 -1.10
N ILE A 39 -2.23 2.16 -0.46
CA ILE A 39 -1.20 1.12 -0.35
C ILE A 39 -1.71 -0.07 0.46
N ALA A 40 -2.37 0.18 1.59
CA ALA A 40 -2.90 -0.90 2.43
C ALA A 40 -3.95 -1.73 1.67
N LEU A 41 -4.87 -1.06 0.97
CA LEU A 41 -5.87 -1.72 0.15
C LEU A 41 -5.23 -2.52 -1.00
N GLY A 42 -4.27 -1.94 -1.71
CA GLY A 42 -3.55 -2.63 -2.78
C GLY A 42 -2.82 -3.89 -2.30
N LEU A 43 -2.20 -3.84 -1.12
CA LEU A 43 -1.57 -5.00 -0.50
C LEU A 43 -2.60 -6.08 -0.12
N MET A 44 -3.73 -5.68 0.45
CA MET A 44 -4.83 -6.60 0.77
C MET A 44 -5.37 -7.28 -0.49
N MET A 45 -5.66 -6.50 -1.53
CA MET A 45 -6.14 -7.01 -2.83
C MET A 45 -5.15 -7.99 -3.45
N LYS A 46 -3.84 -7.70 -3.37
CA LYS A 46 -2.80 -8.59 -3.87
C LYS A 46 -2.76 -9.92 -3.10
N ASN A 47 -2.91 -9.87 -1.78
CA ASN A 47 -2.88 -11.06 -0.92
C ASN A 47 -4.08 -11.99 -1.15
N ILE A 48 -5.25 -11.44 -1.45
CA ILE A 48 -6.49 -12.21 -1.67
C ILE A 48 -6.73 -12.56 -3.15
N ARG A 49 -5.84 -12.12 -4.06
CA ARG A 49 -6.04 -12.28 -5.49
C ARG A 49 -6.10 -13.77 -5.86
N THR A 50 -7.21 -14.21 -6.43
CA THR A 50 -7.45 -15.61 -6.81
C THR A 50 -6.66 -16.04 -8.05
N GLY A 51 -6.23 -15.08 -8.87
CA GLY A 51 -5.55 -15.35 -10.15
C GLY A 51 -6.50 -15.70 -11.30
N GLU A 52 -7.80 -15.82 -11.01
CA GLU A 52 -8.83 -16.13 -12.00
C GLU A 52 -9.51 -14.84 -12.50
N ASN A 53 -9.74 -14.77 -13.81
CA ASN A 53 -10.56 -13.72 -14.41
C ASN A 53 -11.94 -14.31 -14.72
N VAL A 54 -12.98 -13.70 -14.18
CA VAL A 54 -14.38 -14.11 -14.39
C VAL A 54 -15.09 -13.16 -15.34
N SER A 55 -16.01 -13.71 -16.14
CA SER A 55 -16.80 -12.90 -17.09
C SER A 55 -17.87 -12.08 -16.37
N ARG A 56 -18.29 -10.98 -17.00
CA ARG A 56 -19.43 -10.18 -16.51
C ARG A 56 -20.69 -11.03 -16.35
N ASP A 57 -20.95 -11.93 -17.30
CA ASP A 57 -22.16 -12.76 -17.29
C ASP A 57 -22.19 -13.70 -16.08
N GLU A 58 -21.05 -14.32 -15.76
CA GLU A 58 -20.90 -15.18 -14.58
C GLU A 58 -21.13 -14.40 -13.27
N ILE A 59 -20.56 -13.19 -13.15
CA ILE A 59 -20.81 -12.29 -12.02
C ILE A 59 -22.30 -11.96 -11.91
N MET A 60 -22.92 -11.55 -13.02
CA MET A 60 -24.31 -11.12 -13.06
C MET A 60 -25.31 -12.26 -12.83
N GLN A 61 -24.91 -13.52 -13.06
CA GLN A 61 -25.71 -14.69 -12.69
C GLN A 61 -25.68 -14.91 -11.17
N LYS A 62 -24.50 -14.81 -10.55
CA LYS A 62 -24.33 -14.98 -9.08
C LYS A 62 -25.06 -13.89 -8.27
N LEU A 63 -25.16 -12.67 -8.79
CA LEU A 63 -25.83 -11.54 -8.13
C LEU A 63 -27.36 -11.54 -8.21
N ARG A 64 -27.96 -12.36 -9.08
CA ARG A 64 -29.44 -12.43 -9.25
C ARG A 64 -30.10 -13.51 -8.38
N GLN A 65 -29.33 -14.19 -7.54
CA GLN A 65 -29.83 -15.18 -6.58
C GLN A 65 -30.33 -14.52 -5.31
#